data_AF-B9W5T9-F1
#
_entry.id   AF-B9W5T9-F1
#
_cell.length_a   1.000
_cell.length_b   1.000
_cell.length_c   1.000
_cell.angle_alpha   90.00
_cell.angle_beta   90.00
_cell.angle_gamma   90.00
#
_symmetry.space_group_name_H-M   'P 1'
#
loop_
_entity.id
_entity.type
_entity.pdbx_description
1 polymer ?
#
loop_
_entity_poly.entity_id
_entity_poly.type
_entity_poly.pdbx_seq_one_letter_code
_entity_poly.pdbx_strand_id
1 'polypeptide(L)'
;EWAALGRQHLQELLTIKWRLAFEGRSFFADIREVSDKCGLVSLQKQLLSQIIHDECFNFFNVHEGNKIISRTLSRKRVLVVLGDVDNIQHLKYLVGRHDWFGLGSRIIVTTRDEHLLRCCQVDDVYMLTTLNTKDALQLF
;
A
#
# COMPACT_ATOMS: atom_id res chain seq x y z
N GLU A 1 -6.99 -12.24 14.94
CA GLU A 1 -8.06 -12.43 13.93
C GLU A 1 -8.96 -11.20 13.78
N TRP A 2 -9.51 -10.63 14.87
CA TRP A 2 -10.39 -9.44 14.83
C TRP A 2 -9.81 -8.17 14.17
N ALA A 3 -8.53 -7.91 14.38
CA ALA A 3 -7.86 -6.78 13.72
C ALA A 3 -7.72 -6.98 12.19
N ALA A 4 -7.72 -8.22 11.70
CA ALA A 4 -7.64 -8.51 10.26
C ALA A 4 -8.98 -8.27 9.56
N LEU A 5 -10.10 -8.68 10.18
CA LEU A 5 -11.46 -8.42 9.69
C LEU A 5 -11.78 -6.92 9.61
N GLY A 6 -11.44 -6.15 10.64
CA GLY A 6 -11.61 -4.68 10.61
C GLY A 6 -10.78 -3.99 9.53
N ARG A 7 -9.55 -4.47 9.29
CA ARG A 7 -8.68 -3.96 8.21
C ARG A 7 -9.20 -4.32 6.83
N GLN A 8 -9.66 -5.55 6.62
CA GLN A 8 -10.25 -5.98 5.36
C GLN A 8 -11.51 -5.17 5.04
N HIS A 9 -12.38 -4.95 6.03
CA HIS A 9 -13.60 -4.15 5.85
C HIS A 9 -13.27 -2.68 5.53
N LEU A 10 -12.26 -2.10 6.18
CA LEU A 10 -11.77 -0.75 5.84
C LEU A 10 -11.22 -0.70 4.40
N GLN A 11 -10.44 -1.70 3.98
CA GLN A 11 -9.94 -1.80 2.60
C GLN A 11 -11.08 -1.91 1.59
N GLU A 12 -12.11 -2.70 1.87
CA GLU A 12 -13.31 -2.84 1.02
C GLU A 12 -14.09 -1.52 0.91
N LEU A 13 -14.32 -0.84 2.05
CA LEU A 13 -15.02 0.45 2.08
C LEU A 13 -14.26 1.54 1.33
N LEU A 14 -12.94 1.63 1.50
CA LEU A 14 -12.09 2.55 0.75
C LEU A 14 -12.13 2.24 -0.75
N THR A 15 -12.11 0.95 -1.11
CA THR A 15 -12.18 0.52 -2.50
C THR A 15 -13.49 0.92 -3.16
N ILE A 16 -14.62 0.77 -2.48
CA ILE A 16 -15.95 1.13 -3.01
C ILE A 16 -16.08 2.65 -3.12
N LYS A 17 -15.75 3.38 -2.05
CA LYS A 17 -15.94 4.83 -1.99
C LYS A 17 -15.09 5.57 -3.02
N TRP A 18 -13.89 5.07 -3.31
CA TRP A 18 -12.90 5.79 -4.13
C TRP A 18 -12.69 5.19 -5.52
N ARG A 19 -13.49 4.20 -5.91
CA ARG A 19 -13.29 3.41 -7.13
C ARG A 19 -13.19 4.24 -8.41
N LEU A 20 -13.98 5.31 -8.50
CA LEU A 20 -14.04 6.18 -9.69
C LEU A 20 -13.04 7.34 -9.64
N ALA A 21 -12.40 7.56 -8.49
CA ALA A 21 -11.49 8.68 -8.31
C ALA A 21 -10.05 8.36 -8.73
N PHE A 22 -9.69 7.11 -9.01
CA PHE A 22 -8.31 6.73 -9.31
C PHE A 22 -8.23 5.94 -10.62
N GLU A 23 -7.20 6.23 -11.43
CA GLU A 23 -6.93 5.54 -12.70
C GLU A 23 -6.42 4.11 -12.48
N GLY A 24 -5.80 3.84 -11.32
CA GLY A 24 -5.22 2.56 -10.99
C GLY A 24 -5.19 2.34 -9.50
N ARG A 25 -5.28 1.07 -9.08
CA ARG A 25 -5.40 0.71 -7.66
C ARG A 25 -4.57 -0.52 -7.35
N SER A 26 -3.90 -0.53 -6.21
CA SER A 26 -3.14 -1.70 -5.74
C SER A 26 -3.30 -1.88 -4.24
N PHE A 27 -3.49 -3.13 -3.83
CA PHE A 27 -3.80 -3.51 -2.46
C PHE A 27 -2.96 -4.70 -2.05
N PHE A 28 -2.26 -4.54 -0.92
CA PHE A 28 -1.51 -5.58 -0.26
C PHE A 28 -2.09 -5.75 1.14
N ALA A 29 -2.75 -6.86 1.42
CA ALA A 29 -3.34 -7.11 2.74
C ALA A 29 -2.26 -7.40 3.80
N ASP A 30 -1.26 -8.20 3.43
CA ASP A 30 -0.04 -8.45 4.21
C ASP A 30 1.18 -8.38 3.28
N ILE A 31 1.95 -7.30 3.42
CA ILE A 31 3.14 -7.11 2.59
C ILE A 31 4.28 -8.08 2.96
N ARG A 32 4.31 -8.54 4.21
CA ARG A 32 5.36 -9.40 4.75
C ARG A 32 5.24 -10.78 4.15
N GLU A 33 4.02 -11.29 4.06
CA GLU A 33 3.77 -12.60 3.47
C GLU A 33 4.34 -12.71 2.05
N VAL A 34 4.10 -11.71 1.21
CA VAL A 34 4.61 -11.72 -0.18
C VAL A 34 6.11 -11.42 -0.23
N SER A 35 6.60 -10.48 0.60
CA SER A 35 8.03 -10.16 0.69
C SER A 35 8.86 -11.37 1.10
N ASP A 36 8.43 -12.10 2.13
CA ASP A 36 9.19 -13.20 2.72
C ASP A 36 9.19 -14.44 1.81
N LYS A 37 8.06 -14.68 1.10
CA LYS A 37 7.93 -15.82 0.18
C LYS A 37 8.56 -15.56 -1.19
N CYS A 38 8.41 -14.35 -1.72
CA CYS A 38 8.68 -14.06 -3.13
C CYS A 38 9.64 -12.89 -3.37
N GLY A 39 10.03 -12.16 -2.32
CA GLY A 39 10.95 -11.04 -2.39
C GLY A 39 10.33 -9.73 -2.89
N LEU A 40 11.08 -8.64 -2.69
CA LEU A 40 10.68 -7.27 -3.06
C LEU A 40 10.42 -7.09 -4.56
N VAL A 41 11.15 -7.78 -5.43
CA VAL A 41 10.94 -7.70 -6.88
C VAL A 41 9.54 -8.18 -7.25
N SER A 42 9.05 -9.22 -6.58
CA SER A 42 7.70 -9.75 -6.81
C SER A 42 6.62 -8.77 -6.35
N LEU A 43 6.84 -8.09 -5.21
CA LEU A 43 5.96 -7.00 -4.74
C LEU A 43 5.90 -5.85 -5.75
N GLN A 44 7.03 -5.43 -6.31
CA GLN A 44 7.06 -4.36 -7.32
C GLN A 44 6.31 -4.75 -8.60
N LYS A 45 6.46 -6.00 -9.05
CA LYS A 45 5.71 -6.52 -10.21
C LYS A 45 4.21 -6.58 -9.93
N GLN A 46 3.82 -7.02 -8.73
CA GLN A 46 2.42 -7.05 -8.32
C GLN A 46 1.81 -5.64 -8.23
N LEU A 47 2.55 -4.67 -7.69
CA LEU A 47 2.10 -3.27 -7.63
C LEU A 47 1.77 -2.76 -9.04
N LEU A 48 2.69 -2.98 -9.97
CA LEU A 48 2.54 -2.53 -11.34
C LEU A 48 1.42 -3.26 -12.06
N SER A 49 1.28 -4.59 -11.93
CA SER A 49 0.24 -5.36 -12.63
C SER A 49 -1.18 -5.11 -12.11
N GLN A 50 -1.33 -4.74 -10.84
CA GLN A 50 -2.63 -4.34 -10.29
C GLN A 50 -3.08 -2.95 -10.80
N ILE A 51 -2.12 -2.06 -11.12
CA ILE A 51 -2.39 -0.70 -11.61
C ILE A 51 -2.48 -0.66 -13.14
N ILE A 52 -1.59 -1.37 -13.81
CA ILE A 52 -1.48 -1.43 -15.27
C ILE A 52 -1.89 -2.83 -15.71
N HIS A 53 -3.16 -2.95 -16.10
CA HIS A 53 -3.70 -4.19 -16.62
C HIS A 53 -3.03 -4.60 -17.93
N ASP A 54 -2.93 -5.91 -18.15
CA ASP A 54 -2.40 -6.53 -19.37
C ASP A 54 -0.92 -6.21 -19.71
N GLU A 55 -0.15 -5.64 -18.78
CA GLU A 55 1.29 -5.46 -18.91
C GLU A 55 2.10 -6.50 -18.12
N CYS A 56 3.08 -7.09 -18.79
CA CYS A 56 4.08 -7.98 -18.18
C CYS A 56 5.38 -7.20 -17.92
N PHE A 57 5.70 -6.99 -16.64
CA PHE A 57 6.91 -6.28 -16.25
C PHE A 57 8.09 -7.24 -16.08
N ASN A 58 9.08 -7.12 -16.96
CA ASN A 58 10.29 -7.94 -16.92
C ASN A 58 11.48 -7.16 -16.35
N PHE A 59 11.72 -7.31 -15.05
CA PHE A 59 12.92 -6.84 -14.36
C PHE A 59 13.35 -7.83 -13.27
N PHE A 60 14.63 -7.78 -12.91
CA PHE A 60 15.29 -8.80 -12.08
C PHE A 60 15.86 -8.27 -10.76
N ASN A 61 15.83 -6.95 -10.55
CA ASN A 61 16.30 -6.35 -9.30
C ASN A 61 15.43 -5.14 -8.92
N VAL A 62 15.51 -4.78 -7.63
CA VAL A 62 14.66 -3.74 -7.04
C VAL A 62 14.91 -2.34 -7.61
N HIS A 63 16.12 -2.05 -8.07
CA HIS A 63 16.48 -0.75 -8.62
C HIS A 63 15.87 -0.53 -10.01
N GLU A 64 15.85 -1.58 -10.85
CA GLU A 64 15.14 -1.54 -12.13
C GLU A 64 13.62 -1.41 -11.91
N GLY A 65 13.08 -2.15 -10.93
CA GLY A 65 11.68 -2.00 -10.51
C GLY A 65 11.34 -0.56 -10.08
N ASN A 66 12.18 0.08 -9.27
CA ASN A 66 12.00 1.47 -8.83
C ASN A 66 11.93 2.45 -10.01
N LYS A 67 12.82 2.30 -11.01
CA LYS A 67 12.83 3.16 -12.21
C LYS A 67 11.53 3.00 -13.00
N ILE A 68 11.02 1.77 -13.11
CA ILE A 68 9.78 1.50 -13.82
C ILE A 68 8.59 2.06 -13.05
N ILE A 69 8.50 1.79 -11.74
CA ILE A 69 7.43 2.32 -10.87
C ILE A 69 7.36 3.84 -10.96
N SER A 70 8.47 4.53 -10.68
CA SER A 70 8.52 6.00 -10.72
C SER A 70 8.14 6.56 -12.09
N ARG A 71 8.67 5.99 -13.18
CA ARG A 71 8.36 6.45 -14.55
C ARG A 71 6.89 6.23 -14.92
N THR A 72 6.33 5.08 -14.57
CA THR A 72 4.97 4.69 -14.97
C THR A 72 3.91 5.38 -14.13
N LEU A 73 4.12 5.46 -12.81
CA LEU A 73 3.11 5.95 -11.87
C LEU A 73 3.15 7.47 -11.66
N SER A 74 4.25 8.15 -12.00
CA SER A 74 4.38 9.63 -11.87
C SER A 74 3.37 10.43 -12.71
N ARG A 75 2.68 9.78 -13.65
CA ARG A 75 1.67 10.39 -14.53
C ARG A 75 0.26 9.88 -14.29
N LYS A 76 0.06 9.08 -13.24
CA LYS A 76 -1.22 8.44 -12.94
C LYS A 76 -1.71 8.82 -11.56
N ARG A 77 -3.01 9.09 -11.45
CA ARG A 77 -3.67 9.25 -10.17
C ARG A 77 -4.04 7.88 -9.61
N VAL A 78 -3.24 7.34 -8.70
CA VAL A 78 -3.39 5.98 -8.17
C VAL A 78 -3.75 5.93 -6.69
N LEU A 79 -4.40 4.86 -6.27
CA LEU A 79 -4.58 4.52 -4.85
C LEU A 79 -3.80 3.25 -4.53
N VAL A 80 -2.82 3.35 -3.64
CA VAL A 80 -2.03 2.21 -3.17
C VAL A 80 -2.26 2.01 -1.69
N VAL A 81 -2.61 0.79 -1.28
CA VAL A 81 -2.79 0.44 0.14
C VAL A 81 -1.82 -0.67 0.52
N LEU A 82 -0.93 -0.36 1.46
CA LEU A 82 0.07 -1.29 2.00
C LEU A 82 -0.33 -1.71 3.42
N GLY A 83 -0.73 -2.97 3.55
CA GLY A 83 -1.16 -3.62 4.78
C GLY A 83 -0.01 -4.20 5.59
N ASP A 84 -0.02 -3.96 6.90
CA ASP A 84 0.85 -4.58 7.90
C ASP A 84 2.37 -4.44 7.59
N VAL A 85 2.78 -3.22 7.21
CA VAL A 85 4.19 -2.90 6.94
C VAL A 85 5.00 -2.93 8.23
N ASP A 86 6.09 -3.69 8.26
CA ASP A 86 7.00 -3.82 9.41
C ASP A 86 8.47 -3.55 9.06
N ASN A 87 8.77 -3.28 7.78
CA ASN A 87 10.12 -3.05 7.30
C ASN A 87 10.19 -1.80 6.42
N ILE A 88 11.08 -0.87 6.76
CA ILE A 88 11.30 0.35 6.00
C ILE A 88 11.70 0.10 4.53
N GLN A 89 12.30 -1.06 4.24
CA GLN A 89 12.65 -1.44 2.87
C GLN A 89 11.40 -1.61 2.00
N HIS A 90 10.27 -2.07 2.54
CA HIS A 90 9.00 -2.15 1.79
C HIS A 90 8.61 -0.78 1.26
N LEU A 91 8.69 0.25 2.10
CA LEU A 91 8.34 1.62 1.74
C LEU A 91 9.36 2.20 0.75
N LYS A 92 10.65 2.00 1.01
CA LYS A 92 11.75 2.48 0.16
C LYS A 92 11.66 1.94 -1.28
N TYR A 93 11.25 0.69 -1.48
CA TYR A 93 11.24 0.04 -2.80
C TYR A 93 9.88 -0.03 -3.49
N LEU A 94 8.78 0.27 -2.80
CA LEU A 94 7.44 0.32 -3.43
C LEU A 94 6.91 1.74 -3.60
N VAL A 95 7.19 2.62 -2.63
CA VAL A 95 6.61 3.96 -2.58
C VAL A 95 7.66 5.02 -2.86
N GLY A 96 8.89 4.82 -2.38
CA GLY A 96 10.01 5.69 -2.71
C GLY A 96 9.75 7.15 -2.32
N ARG A 97 9.84 8.06 -3.30
CA ARG A 97 9.60 9.50 -3.11
C ARG A 97 8.22 9.90 -3.63
N HIS A 98 7.71 11.03 -3.15
CA HIS A 98 6.44 11.59 -3.60
C HIS A 98 6.33 11.78 -5.12
N ASP A 99 7.43 12.09 -5.81
CA ASP A 99 7.47 12.28 -7.27
C ASP A 99 7.33 10.98 -8.08
N TRP A 100 7.26 9.82 -7.41
CA TRP A 100 6.98 8.55 -8.07
C TRP A 100 5.52 8.39 -8.47
N PHE A 101 4.62 9.21 -7.92
CA PHE A 101 3.18 9.12 -8.16
C PHE A 101 2.63 10.43 -8.72
N GLY A 102 1.64 10.32 -9.61
CA GLY A 102 0.98 11.48 -10.20
C GLY A 102 0.16 12.26 -9.19
N LEU A 103 -0.06 13.53 -9.49
CA LEU A 103 -0.83 14.43 -8.64
C LEU A 103 -2.22 13.86 -8.31
N GLY A 104 -2.62 13.98 -7.05
CA GLY A 104 -3.88 13.46 -6.53
C GLY A 104 -3.87 11.97 -6.18
N SER A 105 -2.73 11.28 -6.35
CA SER A 105 -2.55 9.92 -5.85
C SER A 105 -2.65 9.88 -4.33
N ARG A 106 -3.03 8.72 -3.79
CA ARG A 106 -3.06 8.47 -2.35
C ARG A 106 -2.39 7.15 -2.03
N ILE A 107 -1.46 7.17 -1.09
CA ILE A 107 -0.78 5.99 -0.60
C ILE A 107 -1.13 5.85 0.88
N ILE A 108 -1.74 4.73 1.23
CA ILE A 108 -2.17 4.43 2.59
C ILE A 108 -1.30 3.30 3.11
N VAL A 109 -0.58 3.56 4.19
CA VAL A 109 0.25 2.56 4.86
C VAL A 109 -0.36 2.26 6.21
N THR A 110 -0.53 0.97 6.51
CA THR A 110 -0.87 0.53 7.86
C THR A 110 0.33 -0.20 8.44
N THR A 111 0.66 0.14 9.67
CA THR A 111 1.76 -0.46 10.42
C THR A 111 1.39 -0.54 11.89
N ARG A 112 2.00 -1.49 12.60
CA ARG A 112 1.96 -1.57 14.07
C ARG A 112 3.22 -0.98 14.70
N ASP A 113 4.20 -0.61 13.88
CA ASP A 113 5.46 -0.03 14.31
C ASP A 113 5.45 1.48 14.05
N GLU A 114 5.23 2.25 15.11
CA GLU A 114 5.25 3.70 15.06
C GLU A 114 6.60 4.28 14.62
N HIS A 115 7.71 3.53 14.79
CA HIS A 115 9.02 3.99 14.35
C HIS A 115 9.11 4.11 12.83
N LEU A 116 8.40 3.26 12.08
CA LEU A 116 8.36 3.35 10.61
C LEU A 116 7.68 4.65 10.14
N LEU A 117 6.69 5.14 10.89
CA LEU A 117 6.03 6.41 10.59
C LEU A 117 6.98 7.60 10.74
N ARG A 118 7.95 7.52 11.66
CA ARG A 118 8.97 8.57 11.86
C ARG A 118 10.07 8.54 10.79
N CYS A 119 10.34 7.36 10.24
CA CYS A 119 11.38 7.16 9.23
C CYS A 119 10.90 7.55 7.81
N CYS A 120 9.61 7.73 7.60
CA CYS A 120 9.02 8.13 6.33
C CYS A 120 8.49 9.57 6.40
N GLN A 121 8.65 10.33 5.31
CA GLN A 121 7.98 11.61 5.13
C GLN A 121 6.50 11.35 4.79
N VAL A 122 5.71 11.06 5.82
CA VAL A 122 4.25 10.92 5.74
C VAL A 122 3.58 12.29 5.83
N ASP A 123 2.54 12.50 5.05
CA ASP A 123 1.77 13.75 5.07
C ASP A 123 0.81 13.81 6.27
N ASP A 124 0.22 12.66 6.62
CA ASP A 124 -0.75 12.53 7.70
C ASP A 124 -0.57 11.18 8.43
N VAL A 125 -0.85 11.16 9.73
CA VAL A 125 -0.84 9.95 10.56
C VAL A 125 -2.19 9.81 11.27
N TYR A 126 -2.81 8.64 11.14
CA TYR A 126 -4.02 8.29 11.87
C TYR A 126 -3.76 7.13 12.82
N MET A 127 -3.82 7.39 14.12
CA MET A 127 -3.74 6.34 15.14
C MET A 127 -5.12 5.74 15.35
N LEU A 128 -5.26 4.44 15.04
CA LEU A 128 -6.43 3.67 15.41
C LEU A 128 -6.44 3.47 16.92
N THR A 129 -7.27 4.22 17.63
CA THR A 129 -7.58 3.92 19.03
C THR A 129 -8.28 2.58 19.11
N THR A 130 -7.93 1.75 20.09
CA THR A 130 -8.68 0.52 20.37
C THR A 130 -10.14 0.85 20.58
N LEU A 131 -11.03 0.12 19.88
CA LEU A 131 -12.46 0.22 20.12
C LEU A 131 -12.71 -0.07 21.60
N ASN A 132 -13.47 0.80 22.26
CA ASN A 132 -13.93 0.49 23.60
C ASN A 132 -14.83 -0.75 23.53
N THR A 133 -15.02 -1.43 24.66
CA THR A 133 -15.76 -2.70 24.71
C THR A 133 -17.19 -2.58 24.19
N LYS A 134 -17.82 -1.40 24.28
CA LYS A 134 -19.18 -1.17 23.78
C LYS A 134 -19.23 -1.08 22.26
N ASP A 135 -18.29 -0.38 21.65
CA ASP A 135 -18.22 -0.24 20.20
C ASP A 135 -17.77 -1.55 19.54
N ALA A 136 -16.93 -2.33 20.22
CA ALA A 136 -16.54 -3.67 19.79
C ALA A 136 -17.72 -4.64 19.76
N LEU A 137 -18.69 -4.50 20.68
CA LEU A 137 -19.90 -5.33 20.73
C LEU A 137 -20.91 -5.00 19.63
N GLN A 138 -20.91 -3.78 19.07
CA GLN A 138 -21.83 -3.39 17.98
C GLN A 138 -21.39 -3.87 16.59
N LEU A 139 -20.20 -4.45 16.48
CA LEU A 139 -19.69 -5.05 15.23
C LEU A 139 -20.14 -6.52 15.05
N PHE A 140 -20.91 -7.07 16.01
CA PHE A 140 -21.47 -8.43 16.05
C PHE A 140 -22.97 -8.40 16.29
#